data_AF-A0A920AGN4-F1
#
_entry.id   AF-A0A920AGN4-F1
#
_cell.length_a   1.000
_cell.length_b   1.000
_cell.length_c   1.000
_cell.angle_alpha   90.00
_cell.angle_beta   90.00
_cell.angle_gamma   90.00
#
_symmetry.space_group_name_H-M   'P 1'
#
loop_
_entity.id
_entity.type
_entity.pdbx_description
1 polymer ?
#
loop_
_entity_poly.entity_id
_entity_poly.type
_entity_poly.pdbx_seq_one_letter_code
_entity_poly.pdbx_strand_id
1 'polypeptide(L)'
;MGDFMANYGIIITYILLAVAAIAAIAFPIIHLVANPKKAKQVGTAIVALLVVYILAYILASDEVTEHYAKFDVTDTQSKQVGTGLIVFYILAFGAVVSALYTELGKMINK
;
A
#
# COMPACT_ATOMS: atom_id res chain seq x y z
N MET A 1 -32.98 21.57 20.20
CA MET A 1 -31.68 21.58 19.47
C MET A 1 -30.95 20.24 19.54
N GLY A 2 -30.94 19.56 20.70
CA GLY A 2 -30.35 18.21 20.85
C GLY A 2 -30.98 17.13 19.96
N ASP A 3 -32.31 17.06 19.86
CA ASP A 3 -32.99 16.02 19.07
C ASP A 3 -32.78 16.14 17.55
N PHE A 4 -32.63 17.37 17.05
CA PHE A 4 -32.31 17.61 15.64
C PHE A 4 -30.91 17.09 15.29
N MET A 5 -29.93 17.37 16.15
CA MET A 5 -28.55 16.92 15.94
C MET A 5 -28.43 15.40 16.12
N ALA A 6 -29.08 14.82 17.12
CA ALA A 6 -29.00 13.40 17.42
C ALA A 6 -29.73 12.54 16.38
N ASN A 7 -30.92 12.95 15.93
CA ASN A 7 -31.72 12.13 15.01
C ASN A 7 -31.41 12.46 13.55
N TYR A 8 -31.53 13.73 13.15
CA TYR A 8 -31.33 14.13 11.75
C TYR A 8 -29.86 14.34 11.39
N GLY A 9 -29.06 14.91 12.29
CA GLY A 9 -27.63 15.18 12.04
C GLY A 9 -26.81 13.90 11.82
N ILE A 10 -27.03 12.88 12.66
CA ILE A 10 -26.38 11.56 12.51
C ILE A 10 -26.78 10.89 11.18
N ILE A 11 -28.07 10.92 10.81
CA ILE A 11 -28.56 10.32 9.54
C ILE A 11 -27.90 11.00 8.34
N ILE A 12 -27.86 12.34 8.30
CA ILE A 12 -27.20 13.09 7.21
C ILE A 12 -25.71 12.73 7.14
N THR A 13 -25.04 12.59 8.28
CA THR A 13 -23.62 12.22 8.34
C THR A 13 -23.39 10.82 7.74
N TYR A 14 -24.25 9.84 8.03
CA TYR A 14 -24.16 8.52 7.41
C TYR A 14 -24.39 8.56 5.89
N ILE A 15 -25.35 9.37 5.42
CA ILE A 15 -25.59 9.55 3.99
C ILE A 15 -24.35 10.16 3.31
N LEU A 16 -23.78 11.22 3.90
CA LEU A 16 -22.57 11.85 3.38
C LEU A 16 -21.37 10.91 3.42
N LEU A 17 -21.21 10.11 4.48
CA LEU A 17 -20.17 9.10 4.58
C LEU A 17 -20.30 8.05 3.47
N ALA A 18 -21.52 7.57 3.20
CA ALA A 18 -21.77 6.61 2.14
C ALA A 18 -21.45 7.20 0.75
N VAL A 19 -21.88 8.43 0.48
CA VAL A 19 -21.57 9.13 -0.77
C VAL A 19 -20.06 9.37 -0.91
N ALA A 20 -19.39 9.79 0.16
CA ALA A 20 -17.95 10.00 0.17
C ALA A 20 -17.18 8.69 -0.07
N ALA A 21 -17.61 7.58 0.54
CA ALA A 21 -17.02 6.26 0.31
C ALA A 21 -17.17 5.80 -1.14
N ILE A 22 -18.37 5.98 -1.72
CA ILE A 22 -18.62 5.66 -3.14
C ILE A 22 -17.75 6.54 -4.04
N ALA A 23 -17.72 7.85 -3.79
CA ALA A 23 -16.92 8.80 -4.53
C ALA A 23 -15.41 8.46 -4.46
N ALA A 24 -14.91 8.12 -3.27
CA ALA A 24 -13.51 7.77 -3.05
C ALA A 24 -13.06 6.56 -3.88
N ILE A 25 -13.98 5.66 -4.24
CA ILE A 25 -13.70 4.50 -5.11
C ILE A 25 -13.96 4.84 -6.58
N ALA A 26 -15.10 5.49 -6.88
CA ALA A 26 -15.54 5.76 -8.24
C ALA A 26 -14.64 6.78 -8.97
N PHE A 27 -14.22 7.86 -8.30
CA PHE A 27 -13.41 8.91 -8.92
C PHE A 27 -12.05 8.40 -9.42
N PRO A 28 -11.26 7.65 -8.62
CA PRO A 28 -9.99 7.09 -9.10
C PRO A 28 -10.18 6.20 -10.33
N ILE A 29 -11.21 5.35 -10.34
CA ILE A 29 -11.49 4.42 -11.45
C ILE A 29 -11.84 5.20 -12.72
N ILE A 30 -12.77 6.16 -12.64
CA ILE A 30 -13.15 7.00 -13.78
C ILE A 30 -11.94 7.77 -14.31
N HIS A 31 -11.13 8.36 -13.43
CA HIS A 31 -9.93 9.08 -13.82
C HIS A 31 -8.88 8.19 -14.49
N LEU A 32 -8.73 6.94 -14.01
CA LEU A 32 -7.83 5.96 -14.60
C LEU A 32 -8.29 5.62 -16.03
N VAL A 33 -9.58 5.29 -16.22
CA VAL A 33 -10.13 4.91 -17.53
C VAL A 33 -10.13 6.08 -18.51
N ALA A 34 -10.48 7.29 -18.06
CA ALA A 34 -10.48 8.49 -18.90
C ALA A 34 -9.07 8.92 -19.33
N ASN A 35 -8.02 8.51 -18.59
CA ASN A 35 -6.63 8.88 -18.86
C ASN A 35 -5.77 7.63 -19.12
N PRO A 36 -5.84 7.03 -20.31
CA PRO A 36 -5.10 5.79 -20.62
C PRO A 36 -3.59 5.93 -20.44
N LYS A 37 -3.02 7.13 -20.61
CA LYS A 37 -1.60 7.40 -20.31
C LYS A 37 -1.27 7.24 -18.83
N LYS A 38 -2.10 7.81 -17.94
CA LYS A 38 -1.94 7.67 -16.47
C LYS A 38 -2.24 6.24 -16.02
N ALA A 39 -3.23 5.59 -16.64
CA ALA A 39 -3.53 4.18 -16.39
C ALA A 39 -2.32 3.28 -16.66
N LYS A 40 -1.61 3.50 -17.77
CA LYS A 40 -0.37 2.76 -18.06
C LYS A 40 0.69 2.98 -16.99
N GLN A 41 0.89 4.21 -16.53
CA GLN A 41 1.84 4.51 -15.47
C GLN A 41 1.49 3.81 -14.14
N VAL A 42 0.23 3.85 -13.74
CA VAL A 42 -0.25 3.12 -12.54
C VAL A 42 -0.09 1.62 -12.73
N GLY A 43 -0.43 1.10 -13.92
CA GLY A 43 -0.23 -0.31 -14.28
C GLY A 43 1.24 -0.73 -14.16
N THR A 44 2.18 0.09 -14.66
CA THR A 44 3.61 -0.21 -14.51
C THR A 44 4.06 -0.21 -13.04
N ALA A 45 3.51 0.66 -12.20
CA ALA A 45 3.83 0.68 -10.77
C ALA A 45 3.30 -0.58 -10.07
N ILE A 46 2.09 -1.03 -10.40
CA ILE A 46 1.51 -2.28 -9.88
C ILE A 46 2.35 -3.48 -10.32
N VAL A 47 2.72 -3.55 -11.60
CA VAL A 47 3.56 -4.65 -12.12
C VAL A 47 4.92 -4.65 -11.43
N ALA A 48 5.56 -3.49 -11.25
CA ALA A 48 6.83 -3.40 -10.53
C ALA A 48 6.71 -3.88 -9.07
N LEU A 49 5.64 -3.50 -8.36
CA LEU A 49 5.37 -3.98 -7.01
C LEU A 49 5.13 -5.49 -6.96
N LEU A 50 4.39 -6.05 -7.92
CA LEU A 50 4.18 -7.49 -8.02
C LEU A 50 5.49 -8.24 -8.26
N VAL A 51 6.38 -7.72 -9.11
CA VAL A 51 7.71 -8.31 -9.32
C VAL A 51 8.50 -8.31 -8.03
N VAL A 52 8.52 -7.20 -7.28
CA VAL A 52 9.21 -7.12 -5.97
C VAL A 52 8.60 -8.12 -4.98
N TYR A 53 7.28 -8.24 -4.93
CA TYR A 53 6.59 -9.19 -4.07
C TYR A 53 6.95 -10.64 -4.40
N ILE A 54 6.96 -11.02 -5.69
CA ILE A 54 7.32 -12.37 -6.12
C ILE A 54 8.78 -12.68 -5.77
N LEU A 55 9.70 -11.74 -6.03
CA LEU A 55 11.10 -11.89 -5.65
C LEU A 55 11.26 -12.06 -4.13
N ALA A 56 10.56 -11.22 -3.35
CA ALA A 56 10.57 -11.32 -1.91
C ALA A 56 10.00 -12.64 -1.39
N TYR A 57 8.95 -13.16 -2.02
CA TYR A 57 8.34 -14.44 -1.66
C TYR A 57 9.25 -15.64 -1.94
N ILE A 58 10.03 -15.57 -3.03
CA ILE A 58 11.03 -16.60 -3.37
C ILE A 58 12.23 -16.54 -2.42
N LEU A 59 12.65 -15.34 -2.02
CA LEU A 59 13.75 -15.14 -1.07
C LEU A 59 13.33 -15.43 0.39
N ALA A 60 12.04 -15.33 0.71
CA ALA A 60 11.54 -15.56 2.04
C ALA A 60 11.64 -17.05 2.41
N SER A 61 12.40 -17.33 3.46
CA SER A 61 12.44 -18.64 4.08
C SER A 61 11.15 -18.93 4.84
N ASP A 62 10.73 -20.20 4.82
CA ASP A 62 9.66 -20.77 5.64
C ASP A 62 10.17 -21.37 6.95
N GLU A 63 11.46 -21.19 7.24
CA GLU A 63 12.10 -21.84 8.37
C GLU A 63 11.52 -21.33 9.71
N VAL A 64 11.03 -22.28 10.51
CA VAL A 64 10.54 -22.09 11.86
C VAL A 64 11.59 -22.67 12.80
N THR A 65 12.60 -21.87 13.15
CA THR A 65 13.55 -22.20 14.23
C THR A 65 12.83 -22.50 15.55
N GLU A 66 13.42 -23.29 16.46
CA GLU A 66 12.86 -23.64 17.77
C GLU A 66 12.36 -22.42 18.59
N HIS A 67 12.93 -21.25 18.35
CA HIS A 67 12.49 -19.99 18.95
C HIS A 67 11.05 -19.59 18.58
N TYR A 68 10.57 -19.99 17.41
CA TYR A 68 9.21 -19.75 16.89
C TYR A 68 8.20 -20.80 17.39
N ALA A 69 8.66 -22.01 17.77
CA ALA A 69 7.80 -23.04 18.36
C ALA A 69 7.17 -22.58 19.68
N LYS A 70 7.82 -21.66 20.39
CA LYS A 70 7.29 -21.02 21.61
C LYS A 70 6.13 -20.05 21.35
N PHE A 71 5.95 -19.63 20.10
CA PHE A 71 4.92 -18.68 19.66
C PHE A 71 3.83 -19.32 18.77
N ASP A 72 3.82 -20.64 18.62
CA ASP A 72 2.87 -21.38 17.79
C ASP A 72 2.82 -20.86 16.33
N VAL A 73 3.97 -20.40 15.82
CA VAL A 73 4.06 -19.84 14.46
C VAL A 73 4.18 -20.98 13.46
N THR A 74 3.25 -21.03 12.52
CA THR A 74 3.30 -21.97 11.39
C THR A 74 4.31 -21.53 10.33
N ASP A 75 4.84 -22.48 9.56
CA ASP A 75 5.75 -22.22 8.43
C ASP A 75 5.18 -21.21 7.44
N THR A 76 3.86 -21.26 7.23
CA THR A 76 3.15 -20.32 6.33
C THR A 76 3.15 -18.90 6.87
N GLN A 77 2.90 -18.72 8.17
CA GLN A 77 2.95 -17.40 8.81
C GLN A 77 4.37 -16.84 8.81
N SER A 78 5.37 -17.67 9.10
CA SER A 78 6.79 -17.28 9.06
C SER A 78 7.16 -16.77 7.67
N LYS A 79 6.82 -17.52 6.62
CA LYS A 79 7.09 -17.15 5.22
C LYS A 79 6.39 -15.86 4.80
N GLN A 80 5.13 -15.65 5.22
CA GLN A 80 4.38 -14.43 4.92
C GLN A 80 4.99 -13.20 5.58
N VAL A 81 5.39 -13.31 6.85
CA VAL A 81 6.06 -12.22 7.58
C VAL A 81 7.42 -11.92 6.95
N GLY A 82 8.21 -12.96 6.64
CA GLY A 82 9.50 -12.81 5.95
C GLY A 82 9.36 -12.14 4.58
N THR A 83 8.35 -12.53 3.80
CA THR A 83 8.03 -11.88 2.52
C THR A 83 7.72 -10.40 2.71
N GLY A 84 6.83 -10.06 3.65
CA GLY A 84 6.47 -8.66 3.93
C GLY A 84 7.68 -7.82 4.35
N LEU A 85 8.56 -8.39 5.17
CA LEU A 85 9.77 -7.72 5.64
C LEU A 85 10.78 -7.48 4.51
N ILE A 86 11.00 -8.47 3.65
CA ILE A 86 11.88 -8.33 2.47
C ILE A 86 11.33 -7.30 1.49
N VAL A 87 10.01 -7.31 1.20
CA VAL A 87 9.36 -6.28 0.38
C VAL A 87 9.60 -4.90 0.98
N PHE A 88 9.38 -4.75 2.30
CA PHE A 88 9.61 -3.49 2.99
C PHE A 88 11.06 -3.02 2.86
N TYR A 89 12.04 -3.89 3.06
CA TYR A 89 13.46 -3.52 2.95
C TYR A 89 13.85 -3.10 1.54
N ILE A 90 13.38 -3.80 0.51
CA ILE A 90 13.64 -3.44 -0.90
C ILE A 90 13.06 -2.04 -1.20
N LEU A 91 11.81 -1.80 -0.81
CA LEU A 91 11.14 -0.53 -1.05
C LEU A 91 11.75 0.62 -0.23
N ALA A 92 12.10 0.36 1.04
CA ALA A 92 12.74 1.34 1.91
C ALA A 92 14.11 1.76 1.36
N PHE A 93 14.92 0.79 0.94
CA PHE A 93 16.21 1.08 0.30
C PHE A 93 16.03 1.87 -0.99
N GLY A 94 15.10 1.46 -1.86
CA GLY A 94 14.77 2.20 -3.08
C GLY A 94 14.28 3.63 -2.82
N ALA A 95 13.48 3.84 -1.77
CA ALA A 95 13.01 5.15 -1.35
C ALA A 95 14.16 6.04 -0.87
N VAL A 96 15.08 5.51 -0.05
CA VAL A 96 16.26 6.25 0.41
C VAL A 96 17.15 6.64 -0.78
N VAL A 97 17.49 5.71 -1.66
CA VAL A 97 18.34 5.97 -2.82
C VAL A 97 17.70 6.99 -3.77
N SER A 98 16.40 6.87 -4.05
CA SER A 98 15.68 7.79 -4.92
C SER A 98 15.55 9.20 -4.31
N ALA A 99 15.33 9.30 -3.00
CA ALA A 99 15.34 10.57 -2.29
C ALA A 99 16.71 11.25 -2.36
N LEU A 100 17.80 10.51 -2.07
CA LEU A 100 19.16 11.03 -2.14
C LEU A 100 19.52 11.49 -3.56
N TYR A 101 19.20 10.69 -4.59
CA TYR A 101 19.44 11.07 -5.98
C TYR A 101 18.69 12.35 -6.37
N THR A 102 17.45 12.50 -5.92
CA THR A 102 16.64 13.70 -6.17
C THR A 102 17.23 14.94 -5.51
N GLU A 103 17.71 14.82 -4.28
CA GLU A 103 18.32 15.94 -3.55
C GLU A 103 19.70 16.32 -4.09
N LEU A 104 20.55 15.35 -4.42
CA LEU A 104 21.86 15.59 -5.05
C LEU A 104 21.71 16.19 -6.46
N GLY A 105 20.76 15.69 -7.25
CA GLY A 105 20.48 16.22 -8.59
C GLY A 105 20.01 17.69 -8.57
N LYS A 106 19.20 18.08 -7.58
CA LYS A 106 18.80 19.48 -7.38
C LYS A 106 19.98 20.39 -7.04
N MET A 107 20.96 19.89 -6.29
CA MET A 107 22.15 20.65 -5.91
C MET A 107 23.13 20.84 -7.09
N ILE A 108 23.23 19.84 -7.98
CA ILE A 108 24.13 19.87 -9.13
C ILE A 108 23.55 20.68 -10.31
N ASN A 109 22.22 20.68 -10.47
CA ASN A 109 21.54 21.36 -11.58
C ASN A 109 21.11 22.80 -11.25
N LYS A 110 21.71 23.40 -10.22
CA LYS A 110 21.60 24.80 -9.83
C LYS A 110 22.97 25.45 -9.96
#